data_AF-A0A3D3F8F1-F1
#
_entry.id   AF-A0A3D3F8F1-F1
#
_cell.length_a   1.000
_cell.length_b   1.000
_cell.length_c   1.000
_cell.angle_alpha   90.00
_cell.angle_beta   90.00
_cell.angle_gamma   90.00
#
_symmetry.space_group_name_H-M   'P 1'
#
loop_
_entity.id
_entity.type
_entity.pdbx_description
1 polymer ?
#
loop_
_entity_poly.entity_id
_entity_poly.type
_entity_poly.pdbx_seq_one_letter_code
_entity_poly.pdbx_strand_id
1 'polypeptide(L)'
;FGNVVLLPQPMAALGDDSFAIVHGAKSPPPHTYIGSYLWTQYGFGADVLIHFGTHGSLEFTPQKQVALSSNDWADRLVGTIPHFYYYTIGNVGESMIAKRRSYATTVSYLTPAFMESNTRSQFNALQDKIRDYYNAEESRQPAASVAVKKIAVQMGIHRDLRLDSLLSKPYTEEEIERIDNYAEEIANEKMNGQLYVSGVPYSPEKIKSTVLAMSADPIAYSLASLDKQRGKITDKQLQSKPFFTRRYLEPAKTLVHQVLAGKPADEQLVCRIAGITSQELEESRAALSPVKRGMPGRAQHKPEKKEYTKEQKEHARAVLEIERTIRNITRYEQALRESPELEFKALINALSGGYTAPSSGGDAVANPSAVPTGRNLY
;
A
#
# COMPACT_ATOMS: atom_id res chain seq x y z
N PHE A 1 -19.07 -17.91 25.97
CA PHE A 1 -20.23 -17.04 25.66
C PHE A 1 -21.25 -17.85 24.87
N GLY A 2 -22.09 -18.67 25.52
CA GLY A 2 -22.98 -19.60 24.81
C GLY A 2 -22.19 -20.49 23.83
N ASN A 3 -22.56 -20.46 22.55
CA ASN A 3 -21.92 -21.22 21.46
C ASN A 3 -20.63 -20.56 20.91
N VAL A 4 -20.06 -19.58 21.63
CA VAL A 4 -18.82 -18.91 21.25
C VAL A 4 -17.79 -19.06 22.36
N VAL A 5 -16.60 -19.53 21.99
CA VAL A 5 -15.41 -19.55 22.84
C VAL A 5 -14.34 -18.64 22.25
N LEU A 6 -13.70 -17.84 23.11
CA LEU A 6 -12.53 -17.05 22.76
C LEU A 6 -11.31 -17.70 23.41
N LEU A 7 -10.38 -18.17 22.57
CA LEU A 7 -9.17 -18.85 23.02
C LEU A 7 -7.94 -18.05 22.56
N PRO A 8 -7.10 -17.58 23.48
CA PRO A 8 -5.75 -17.13 23.12
C PRO A 8 -4.98 -18.31 22.53
N GLN A 9 -4.32 -18.09 21.40
CA GLN A 9 -3.48 -19.13 20.79
C GLN A 9 -2.26 -19.38 21.69
N PRO A 10 -2.04 -20.61 22.20
CA PRO A 10 -0.85 -20.91 22.99
C PRO A 10 0.43 -20.80 22.15
N MET A 11 1.59 -20.82 22.78
CA MET A 11 2.88 -20.82 22.06
C MET A 11 3.09 -22.16 21.33
N ALA A 12 3.43 -22.10 20.04
CA ALA A 12 3.63 -23.29 19.19
C ALA A 12 4.94 -24.04 19.45
N ALA A 13 5.81 -23.55 20.34
CA ALA A 13 7.01 -24.21 20.80
C ALA A 13 7.41 -23.71 22.19
N LEU A 14 8.31 -24.43 22.85
CA LEU A 14 8.95 -24.03 24.09
C LEU A 14 10.19 -23.18 23.79
N GLY A 15 10.40 -22.09 24.54
CA GLY A 15 11.60 -21.25 24.45
C GLY A 15 11.34 -19.80 24.83
N ASP A 16 12.41 -19.02 24.94
CA ASP A 16 12.38 -17.63 25.40
C ASP A 16 12.15 -16.61 24.27
N ASP A 17 12.43 -17.00 23.01
CA ASP A 17 12.21 -16.16 21.83
C ASP A 17 10.80 -16.35 21.27
N SER A 18 9.87 -15.54 21.75
CA SER A 18 8.48 -15.58 21.33
C SER A 18 8.30 -15.28 19.83
N PHE A 19 9.15 -14.43 19.26
CA PHE A 19 9.07 -14.07 17.84
C PHE A 19 9.45 -15.27 16.96
N ALA A 20 10.58 -15.92 17.25
CA ALA A 20 10.99 -17.12 16.52
C ALA A 20 9.98 -18.27 16.66
N ILE A 21 9.35 -18.41 17.83
CA ILE A 21 8.33 -19.45 18.07
C ILE A 21 7.08 -19.22 17.22
N VAL A 22 6.61 -17.97 17.10
CA VAL A 22 5.41 -17.64 16.32
C VAL A 22 5.66 -17.73 14.82
N HIS A 23 6.87 -17.38 14.34
CA HIS A 23 7.21 -17.37 12.91
C HIS A 23 7.87 -18.67 12.41
N GLY A 24 7.90 -19.71 13.24
CA GLY A 24 8.26 -21.06 12.83
C GLY A 24 9.41 -21.65 13.65
N ALA A 25 9.05 -22.38 14.70
CA ALA A 25 9.97 -23.28 15.39
C ALA A 25 10.14 -24.60 14.60
N LYS A 26 11.36 -25.16 14.60
CA LYS A 26 11.62 -26.50 14.02
C LYS A 26 11.22 -27.66 14.94
N SER A 27 10.69 -27.36 16.12
CA SER A 27 10.27 -28.35 17.11
C SER A 27 8.78 -28.66 17.00
N PRO A 28 8.36 -29.88 17.38
CA PRO A 28 6.95 -30.22 17.55
C PRO A 28 6.23 -29.26 18.52
N PRO A 29 4.94 -28.95 18.29
CA PRO A 29 4.17 -28.17 19.24
C PRO A 29 4.03 -28.85 20.61
N PRO A 30 4.03 -28.09 21.72
CA PRO A 30 3.88 -28.66 23.05
C PRO A 30 2.46 -29.21 23.26
N HIS A 31 2.29 -30.10 24.24
CA HIS A 31 0.99 -30.70 24.55
C HIS A 31 -0.09 -29.67 24.89
N THR A 32 0.28 -28.53 25.48
CA THR A 32 -0.64 -27.42 25.75
C THR A 32 -1.18 -26.78 24.47
N TYR A 33 -0.34 -26.66 23.43
CA TYR A 33 -0.75 -26.21 22.11
C TYR A 33 -1.64 -27.25 21.43
N ILE A 34 -1.22 -28.52 21.42
CA ILE A 34 -1.99 -29.60 20.80
C ILE A 34 -3.37 -29.74 21.49
N GLY A 35 -3.38 -29.71 22.81
CA GLY A 35 -4.58 -29.86 23.63
C GLY A 35 -5.63 -28.79 23.37
N SER A 36 -5.24 -27.54 23.10
CA SER A 36 -6.22 -26.48 22.81
C SER A 36 -6.98 -26.74 21.51
N TYR A 37 -6.30 -27.16 20.44
CA TYR A 37 -6.94 -27.49 19.16
C TYR A 37 -7.77 -28.77 19.23
N LEU A 38 -7.28 -29.81 19.92
CA LEU A 38 -8.05 -31.04 20.13
C LEU A 38 -9.29 -30.76 21.00
N TRP A 39 -9.19 -29.89 21.99
CA TRP A 39 -10.35 -29.46 22.76
C TRP A 39 -11.34 -28.70 21.88
N THR A 40 -10.89 -27.80 21.00
CA THR A 40 -11.78 -27.12 20.04
C THR A 40 -12.52 -28.11 19.15
N GLN A 41 -11.84 -29.16 18.66
CA GLN A 41 -12.44 -30.20 17.81
C GLN A 41 -13.40 -31.12 18.57
N TYR A 42 -12.95 -31.74 19.66
CA TYR A 42 -13.64 -32.86 20.28
C TYR A 42 -14.31 -32.51 21.61
N GLY A 43 -13.84 -31.47 22.29
CA GLY A 43 -14.37 -31.04 23.58
C GLY A 43 -15.48 -30.01 23.44
N PHE A 44 -15.21 -28.92 22.72
CA PHE A 44 -16.20 -27.89 22.40
C PHE A 44 -17.11 -28.31 21.24
N GLY A 45 -16.58 -29.08 20.28
CA GLY A 45 -17.32 -29.48 19.09
C GLY A 45 -17.56 -28.29 18.15
N ALA A 46 -16.52 -27.49 17.88
CA ALA A 46 -16.65 -26.30 17.06
C ALA A 46 -17.09 -26.64 15.63
N ASP A 47 -18.18 -26.00 15.17
CA ASP A 47 -18.60 -26.05 13.77
C ASP A 47 -17.64 -25.26 12.86
N VAL A 48 -16.99 -24.23 13.41
CA VAL A 48 -16.09 -23.32 12.70
C VAL A 48 -14.95 -22.86 13.60
N LEU A 49 -13.75 -22.74 13.02
CA LEU A 49 -12.59 -22.11 13.63
C LEU A 49 -12.30 -20.76 12.96
N ILE A 50 -12.16 -19.70 13.74
CA ILE A 50 -11.76 -18.37 13.24
C ILE A 50 -10.49 -17.91 13.96
N HIS A 51 -9.45 -17.61 13.20
CA HIS A 51 -8.32 -16.84 13.70
C HIS A 51 -8.47 -15.35 13.36
N PHE A 52 -8.00 -14.50 14.28
CA PHE A 52 -7.98 -13.05 14.12
C PHE A 52 -6.54 -12.56 14.15
N GLY A 53 -6.19 -11.67 13.23
CA GLY A 53 -4.90 -10.98 13.22
C GLY A 53 -4.11 -11.17 11.94
N THR A 54 -2.87 -10.70 11.96
CA THR A 54 -1.98 -10.68 10.80
C THR A 54 -1.37 -12.03 10.46
N HIS A 55 -1.40 -12.99 11.39
CA HIS A 55 -1.07 -14.41 11.27
C HIS A 55 -1.20 -15.05 12.66
N GLY A 56 -1.22 -16.38 12.71
CA GLY A 56 -1.04 -17.18 13.91
C GLY A 56 0.26 -17.98 13.82
N SER A 57 0.48 -18.86 14.78
CA SER A 57 1.65 -19.76 14.82
C SER A 57 1.39 -21.14 14.16
N LEU A 58 0.12 -21.48 13.94
CA LEU A 58 -0.32 -22.79 13.44
C LEU A 58 0.23 -23.08 12.05
N GLU A 59 0.09 -22.11 11.15
CA GLU A 59 0.55 -22.19 9.78
C GLU A 59 2.09 -22.28 9.66
N PHE A 60 2.83 -21.91 10.71
CA PHE A 60 4.29 -21.98 10.76
C PHE A 60 4.83 -23.21 11.51
N THR A 61 3.96 -24.13 11.93
CA THR A 61 4.41 -25.40 12.52
C THR A 61 5.32 -26.18 11.54
N PRO A 62 6.22 -27.07 12.03
CA PRO A 62 7.16 -27.78 11.17
C PRO A 62 6.50 -28.59 10.05
N GLN A 63 7.33 -29.14 9.14
CA GLN A 63 6.96 -30.00 8.01
C GLN A 63 6.57 -29.24 6.72
N LYS A 64 5.67 -29.81 5.90
CA LYS A 64 5.48 -29.44 4.49
C LYS A 64 4.87 -28.05 4.33
N GLN A 65 5.37 -27.31 3.34
CA GLN A 65 4.91 -25.94 3.05
C GLN A 65 3.54 -25.88 2.34
N VAL A 66 3.14 -26.95 1.64
CA VAL A 66 1.89 -27.07 0.89
C VAL A 66 1.59 -28.55 0.65
N ALA A 67 0.35 -28.89 0.29
CA ALA A 67 -0.10 -30.26 0.07
C ALA A 67 0.20 -31.15 1.28
N LEU A 68 -0.40 -30.75 2.40
CA LEU A 68 -0.19 -31.39 3.69
C LEU A 68 -0.64 -32.85 3.67
N SER A 69 -0.09 -33.61 4.60
CA SER A 69 -0.40 -34.98 4.93
C SER A 69 -0.79 -35.07 6.40
N SER A 70 -1.31 -36.23 6.80
CA SER A 70 -1.69 -36.54 8.19
C SER A 70 -0.54 -36.46 9.22
N ASN A 71 0.69 -36.24 8.77
CA ASN A 71 1.89 -36.05 9.58
C ASN A 71 2.22 -34.57 9.81
N ASP A 72 1.55 -33.65 9.12
CA ASP A 72 1.74 -32.22 9.26
C ASP A 72 0.88 -31.70 10.41
N TRP A 73 1.47 -30.91 11.31
CA TRP A 73 0.79 -30.48 12.54
C TRP A 73 -0.47 -29.67 12.26
N ALA A 74 -0.39 -28.70 11.35
CA ALA A 74 -1.53 -27.87 11.02
C ALA A 74 -2.70 -28.67 10.42
N ASP A 75 -2.43 -29.72 9.65
CA ASP A 75 -3.46 -30.65 9.16
C ASP A 75 -4.18 -31.34 10.32
N ARG A 76 -3.42 -31.92 11.27
CA ARG A 76 -3.99 -32.62 12.44
C ARG A 76 -4.75 -31.71 13.39
N LEU A 77 -4.26 -30.48 13.58
CA LEU A 77 -4.78 -29.55 14.57
C LEU A 77 -6.00 -28.75 14.05
N VAL A 78 -6.09 -28.48 12.75
CA VAL A 78 -7.33 -27.97 12.14
C VAL A 78 -8.32 -29.11 11.91
N GLY A 79 -7.84 -30.26 11.45
CA GLY A 79 -8.67 -31.40 11.09
C GLY A 79 -9.63 -31.04 9.97
N THR A 80 -10.89 -31.43 10.14
CA THR A 80 -11.96 -31.19 9.15
C THR A 80 -12.78 -29.94 9.42
N ILE A 81 -12.42 -29.12 10.43
CA ILE A 81 -13.18 -27.92 10.78
C ILE A 81 -12.97 -26.87 9.69
N PRO A 82 -14.05 -26.28 9.13
CA PRO A 82 -13.96 -25.08 8.31
C PRO A 82 -13.17 -23.98 9.03
N HIS A 83 -12.07 -23.57 8.44
CA HIS A 83 -11.15 -22.62 9.03
C HIS A 83 -11.21 -21.28 8.29
N PHE A 84 -11.55 -20.22 9.02
CA PHE A 84 -11.52 -18.85 8.52
C PHE A 84 -10.46 -18.03 9.22
N TYR A 85 -9.99 -17.01 8.52
CA TYR A 85 -9.01 -16.08 9.04
C TYR A 85 -9.47 -14.65 8.72
N TYR A 86 -9.70 -13.84 9.75
CA TYR A 86 -9.92 -12.41 9.57
C TYR A 86 -8.55 -11.73 9.44
N TYR A 87 -8.17 -11.36 8.22
CA TYR A 87 -6.78 -11.12 7.83
C TYR A 87 -6.58 -9.72 7.23
N THR A 88 -5.48 -9.04 7.55
CA THR A 88 -5.21 -7.71 6.96
C THR A 88 -4.92 -7.81 5.45
N ILE A 89 -5.40 -6.84 4.67
CA ILE A 89 -4.96 -6.69 3.26
C ILE A 89 -3.46 -6.41 3.16
N GLY A 90 -2.84 -5.83 4.19
CA GLY A 90 -1.42 -5.42 4.15
C GLY A 90 -0.40 -6.58 4.20
N ASN A 91 -0.82 -7.82 4.45
CA ASN A 91 0.09 -8.95 4.67
C ASN A 91 -0.26 -10.18 3.80
N VAL A 92 -0.11 -10.00 2.49
CA VAL A 92 -0.47 -11.05 1.51
C VAL A 92 0.42 -12.28 1.64
N GLY A 93 1.72 -12.08 1.83
CA GLY A 93 2.72 -13.15 1.85
C GLY A 93 2.39 -14.21 2.90
N GLU A 94 2.14 -13.80 4.14
CA GLU A 94 1.81 -14.73 5.22
C GLU A 94 0.38 -15.27 5.10
N SER A 95 -0.55 -14.48 4.57
CA SER A 95 -1.91 -14.99 4.29
C SER A 95 -1.90 -16.20 3.35
N MET A 96 -0.95 -16.25 2.41
CA MET A 96 -0.78 -17.42 1.53
C MET A 96 -0.30 -18.66 2.29
N ILE A 97 0.50 -18.47 3.33
CA ILE A 97 0.97 -19.56 4.19
C ILE A 97 -0.22 -20.11 4.97
N ALA A 98 -1.03 -19.26 5.60
CA ALA A 98 -2.27 -19.68 6.27
C ALA A 98 -3.20 -20.46 5.33
N LYS A 99 -3.47 -19.94 4.12
CA LYS A 99 -4.30 -20.66 3.14
C LYS A 99 -3.77 -22.05 2.78
N ARG A 100 -2.45 -22.15 2.54
CA ARG A 100 -1.82 -23.40 2.05
C ARG A 100 -1.55 -24.41 3.17
N ARG A 101 -1.35 -23.93 4.41
CA ARG A 101 -0.92 -24.74 5.55
C ARG A 101 -1.98 -24.93 6.62
N SER A 102 -3.10 -24.24 6.58
CA SER A 102 -4.19 -24.46 7.54
C SER A 102 -5.57 -24.49 6.90
N TYR A 103 -5.63 -24.56 5.56
CA TYR A 103 -6.87 -24.57 4.78
C TYR A 103 -7.74 -23.31 4.97
N ALA A 104 -7.13 -22.24 5.46
CA ALA A 104 -7.85 -21.04 5.83
C ALA A 104 -8.49 -20.37 4.61
N THR A 105 -9.77 -20.00 4.72
CA THR A 105 -10.38 -19.00 3.86
C THR A 105 -10.21 -17.64 4.52
N THR A 106 -9.54 -16.71 3.83
CA THR A 106 -9.34 -15.38 4.38
C THR A 106 -10.56 -14.50 4.14
N VAL A 107 -10.90 -13.69 5.13
CA VAL A 107 -11.83 -12.57 5.04
C VAL A 107 -10.99 -11.34 5.29
N SER A 108 -10.62 -10.65 4.21
CA SER A 108 -9.70 -9.53 4.28
C SER A 108 -10.30 -8.33 5.00
N TYR A 109 -9.50 -7.57 5.73
CA TYR A 109 -9.89 -6.31 6.34
C TYR A 109 -8.91 -5.18 6.05
N LEU A 110 -9.39 -3.95 6.14
CA LEU A 110 -8.60 -2.75 5.84
C LEU A 110 -7.37 -2.56 6.75
N THR A 111 -6.31 -1.99 6.21
CA THR A 111 -5.22 -1.44 7.05
C THR A 111 -5.73 -0.24 7.87
N PRO A 112 -4.97 0.26 8.85
CA PRO A 112 -5.18 1.60 9.38
C PRO A 112 -5.32 2.66 8.29
N ALA A 113 -6.18 3.66 8.51
CA ALA A 113 -6.28 4.78 7.58
C ALA A 113 -4.98 5.60 7.55
N PHE A 114 -4.60 6.03 6.34
CA PHE A 114 -3.42 6.87 6.15
C PHE A 114 -3.69 8.32 6.55
N MET A 115 -2.68 8.93 7.14
CA MET A 115 -2.61 10.36 7.36
C MET A 115 -1.23 10.89 6.96
N GLU A 116 -1.18 12.14 6.54
CA GLU A 116 0.10 12.85 6.43
C GLU A 116 0.72 13.00 7.82
N SER A 117 2.05 13.04 7.87
CA SER A 117 2.82 13.12 9.10
C SER A 117 2.55 14.38 9.94
N ASN A 118 1.89 15.40 9.36
CA ASN A 118 1.69 16.73 9.92
C ASN A 118 3.01 17.43 10.36
N THR A 119 4.16 16.85 10.03
CA THR A 119 5.50 17.36 10.39
C THR A 119 5.87 18.59 9.57
N ARG A 120 5.14 18.90 8.49
CA ARG A 120 5.37 20.10 7.68
C ARG A 120 5.40 21.37 8.52
N SER A 121 4.50 21.47 9.52
CA SER A 121 4.52 22.57 10.49
C SER A 121 5.81 22.67 11.31
N GLN A 122 6.43 21.53 11.64
CA GLN A 122 7.70 21.46 12.36
C GLN A 122 8.88 21.88 11.47
N PHE A 123 8.78 21.66 10.16
CA PHE A 123 9.81 22.06 9.19
C PHE A 123 9.61 23.46 8.60
N ASN A 124 8.49 24.16 8.87
CA ASN A 124 8.21 25.49 8.30
C ASN A 124 9.37 26.47 8.45
N ALA A 125 9.92 26.60 9.67
CA ALA A 125 11.02 27.51 9.93
C ALA A 125 12.29 27.14 9.14
N LEU A 126 12.55 25.84 8.96
CA LEU A 126 13.66 25.34 8.15
C LEU A 126 13.42 25.62 6.67
N GLN A 127 12.23 25.29 6.15
CA GLN A 127 11.85 25.52 4.76
C GLN A 127 11.87 27.01 4.38
N ASP A 128 11.44 27.89 5.30
CA ASP A 128 11.53 29.33 5.10
C ASP A 128 12.98 29.79 4.96
N LYS A 129 13.91 29.26 5.79
CA LYS A 129 15.34 29.59 5.66
C LYS A 129 16.00 29.00 4.43
N ILE A 130 15.59 27.82 4.00
CA ILE A 130 16.05 27.24 2.73
C ILE A 130 15.57 28.10 1.55
N ARG A 131 14.30 28.56 1.59
CA ARG A 131 13.77 29.50 0.59
C ARG A 131 14.52 30.84 0.60
N ASP A 132 14.81 31.39 1.78
CA ASP A 132 15.62 32.61 1.92
C ASP A 132 17.00 32.42 1.29
N TYR A 133 17.63 31.24 1.46
CA TYR A 133 18.92 30.90 0.84
C TYR A 133 18.85 30.89 -0.69
N TYR A 134 17.87 30.18 -1.28
CA TYR A 134 17.73 30.11 -2.74
C TYR A 134 17.35 31.46 -3.39
N ASN A 135 16.67 32.34 -2.65
CA ASN A 135 16.31 33.68 -3.12
C ASN A 135 17.40 34.73 -2.86
N ALA A 136 18.44 34.41 -2.07
CA ALA A 136 19.51 35.34 -1.76
C ALA A 136 20.48 35.50 -2.94
N GLU A 137 21.00 36.72 -3.12
CA GLU A 137 22.15 36.95 -4.01
C GLU A 137 23.35 36.12 -3.57
N GLU A 138 24.20 35.72 -4.52
CA GLU A 138 25.38 34.86 -4.30
C GLU A 138 26.30 35.40 -3.18
N SER A 139 26.42 36.72 -3.07
CA SER A 139 27.19 37.39 -2.00
C SER A 139 26.63 37.16 -0.58
N ARG A 140 25.33 36.88 -0.45
CA ARG A 140 24.61 36.70 0.82
C ARG A 140 24.29 35.23 1.12
N GLN A 141 24.46 34.33 0.16
CA GLN A 141 24.23 32.89 0.32
C GLN A 141 25.04 32.27 1.47
N PRO A 142 26.31 32.61 1.73
CA PRO A 142 27.03 32.07 2.89
C PRO A 142 26.37 32.42 4.23
N ALA A 143 25.85 33.65 4.38
CA ALA A 143 25.16 34.07 5.59
C ALA A 143 23.80 33.38 5.75
N ALA A 144 23.04 33.23 4.64
CA ALA A 144 21.78 32.50 4.64
C ALA A 144 21.98 30.99 4.91
N SER A 145 23.04 30.39 4.38
CA SER A 145 23.46 29.00 4.64
C SER A 145 23.72 28.75 6.13
N VAL A 146 24.40 29.68 6.81
CA VAL A 146 24.58 29.60 8.27
C VAL A 146 23.24 29.65 9.03
N ALA A 147 22.25 30.39 8.54
CA ALA A 147 20.92 30.42 9.14
C ALA A 147 20.19 29.06 8.99
N VAL A 148 20.27 28.43 7.80
CA VAL A 148 19.77 27.06 7.58
C VAL A 148 20.46 26.09 8.53
N LYS A 149 21.79 26.17 8.63
CA LYS A 149 22.60 25.30 9.49
C LYS A 149 22.21 25.37 10.96
N LYS A 150 21.98 26.57 11.49
CA LYS A 150 21.52 26.74 12.88
C LYS A 150 20.25 25.97 13.17
N ILE A 151 19.26 26.04 12.28
CA ILE A 151 18.00 25.32 12.43
C ILE A 151 18.22 23.81 12.27
N ALA A 152 18.95 23.37 11.24
CA ALA A 152 19.23 21.95 11.03
C ALA A 152 20.01 21.30 12.19
N VAL A 153 20.92 22.04 12.82
CA VAL A 153 21.64 21.58 14.02
C VAL A 153 20.71 21.49 15.23
N GLN A 154 19.88 22.52 15.44
CA GLN A 154 18.90 22.57 16.54
C GLN A 154 17.87 21.44 16.45
N MET A 155 17.43 21.10 15.24
CA MET A 155 16.47 20.00 14.98
C MET A 155 17.12 18.61 15.00
N GLY A 156 18.45 18.51 15.09
CA GLY A 156 19.17 17.23 15.09
C GLY A 156 19.43 16.63 13.71
N ILE A 157 18.89 17.22 12.63
CA ILE A 157 18.97 16.72 11.24
C ILE A 157 20.41 16.50 10.76
N HIS A 158 21.35 17.34 11.22
CA HIS A 158 22.78 17.17 10.93
C HIS A 158 23.31 15.77 11.31
N ARG A 159 22.78 15.13 12.35
CA ARG A 159 23.18 13.78 12.76
C ARG A 159 22.66 12.73 11.80
N ASP A 160 21.40 12.85 11.41
CA ASP A 160 20.73 11.94 10.48
C ASP A 160 21.40 11.98 9.10
N LEU A 161 21.78 13.18 8.64
CA LEU A 161 22.45 13.40 7.36
C LEU A 161 23.98 13.31 7.42
N ARG A 162 24.56 13.09 8.61
CA ARG A 162 26.01 13.07 8.85
C ARG A 162 26.72 14.33 8.35
N LEU A 163 26.10 15.48 8.59
CA LEU A 163 26.64 16.81 8.28
C LEU A 163 27.40 17.37 9.49
N ASP A 164 28.32 18.29 9.24
CA ASP A 164 29.05 18.94 10.31
C ASP A 164 28.15 19.91 11.12
N SER A 165 28.51 20.14 12.38
CA SER A 165 27.77 21.01 13.30
C SER A 165 28.45 22.35 13.59
N LEU A 166 29.53 22.69 12.87
CA LEU A 166 30.28 23.92 13.09
C LEU A 166 29.49 25.14 12.58
N LEU A 167 28.81 25.84 13.49
CA LEU A 167 27.93 26.97 13.18
C LEU A 167 28.66 28.16 12.51
N SER A 168 29.98 28.22 12.58
CA SER A 168 30.82 29.25 11.95
C SER A 168 31.10 28.98 10.48
N LYS A 169 30.87 27.76 9.99
CA LYS A 169 31.12 27.36 8.60
C LYS A 169 29.79 27.18 7.86
N PRO A 170 29.55 27.89 6.74
CA PRO A 170 28.35 27.67 5.93
C PRO A 170 28.33 26.24 5.37
N TYR A 171 27.14 25.69 5.22
CA TYR A 171 26.92 24.51 4.41
C TYR A 171 27.13 24.80 2.92
N THR A 172 27.58 23.79 2.19
CA THR A 172 27.63 23.83 0.72
C THR A 172 26.23 23.76 0.13
N GLU A 173 26.10 24.09 -1.15
CA GLU A 173 24.83 23.96 -1.88
C GLU A 173 24.29 22.53 -1.84
N GLU A 174 25.17 21.53 -2.01
CA GLU A 174 24.81 20.10 -1.94
C GLU A 174 24.30 19.69 -0.55
N GLU A 175 24.90 20.23 0.52
CA GLU A 175 24.46 19.96 1.89
C GLU A 175 23.09 20.58 2.17
N ILE A 176 22.81 21.78 1.65
CA ILE A 176 21.50 22.42 1.75
C ILE A 176 20.45 21.63 0.95
N GLU A 177 20.79 21.19 -0.26
CA GLU A 177 19.91 20.34 -1.07
C GLU A 177 19.56 19.02 -0.35
N ARG A 178 20.54 18.40 0.34
CA ARG A 178 20.29 17.19 1.15
C ARG A 178 19.34 17.47 2.32
N ILE A 179 19.46 18.61 2.99
CA ILE A 179 18.55 19.01 4.07
C ILE A 179 17.14 19.27 3.53
N ASP A 180 17.02 19.97 2.40
CA ASP A 180 15.72 20.27 1.79
C ASP A 180 15.01 18.98 1.35
N ASN A 181 15.74 18.07 0.68
CA ASN A 181 15.23 16.76 0.32
C ASN A 181 14.77 15.94 1.54
N TYR A 182 15.54 15.97 2.63
CA TYR A 182 15.17 15.26 3.86
C TYR A 182 13.92 15.85 4.51
N ALA A 183 13.84 17.17 4.66
CA ALA A 183 12.67 17.83 5.23
C ALA A 183 11.41 17.56 4.38
N GLU A 184 11.54 17.60 3.06
CA GLU A 184 10.43 17.33 2.13
C GLU A 184 10.00 15.85 2.16
N GLU A 185 10.93 14.91 2.35
CA GLU A 185 10.63 13.48 2.55
C GLU A 185 9.81 13.25 3.81
N ILE A 186 10.30 13.69 4.97
CA ILE A 186 9.61 13.48 6.24
C ILE A 186 8.23 14.19 6.24
N ALA A 187 8.15 15.37 5.62
CA ALA A 187 6.89 16.11 5.51
C ALA A 187 5.82 15.40 4.67
N ASN A 188 6.22 14.65 3.64
CA ASN A 188 5.30 13.92 2.76
C ASN A 188 5.16 12.43 3.11
N GLU A 189 5.85 11.96 4.15
CA GLU A 189 5.79 10.56 4.57
C GLU A 189 4.37 10.16 4.99
N LYS A 190 3.95 8.97 4.55
CA LYS A 190 2.62 8.42 4.80
C LYS A 190 2.68 7.58 6.07
N MET A 191 1.83 7.90 7.05
CA MET A 191 1.81 7.15 8.31
C MET A 191 0.41 6.69 8.71
N ASN A 192 0.39 5.62 9.51
CA ASN A 192 -0.83 5.08 10.09
C ASN A 192 -1.11 5.80 11.41
N GLY A 193 -2.26 6.46 11.52
CA GLY A 193 -2.58 7.26 12.72
C GLY A 193 -3.16 6.45 13.88
N GLN A 194 -4.05 5.50 13.58
CA GLN A 194 -4.80 4.73 14.59
C GLN A 194 -5.03 3.32 14.09
N LEU A 195 -5.12 2.35 15.00
CA LEU A 195 -5.46 0.97 14.65
C LEU A 195 -6.82 0.90 13.94
N TYR A 196 -6.94 -0.08 13.05
CA TYR A 196 -8.21 -0.41 12.44
C TYR A 196 -9.12 -1.13 13.44
N VAL A 197 -10.40 -0.78 13.44
CA VAL A 197 -11.43 -1.46 14.24
C VAL A 197 -12.45 -2.04 13.28
N SER A 198 -12.59 -3.36 13.28
CA SER A 198 -13.51 -4.09 12.39
C SER A 198 -14.93 -3.55 12.48
N GLY A 199 -15.56 -3.34 11.33
CA GLY A 199 -16.93 -2.83 11.24
C GLY A 199 -17.10 -1.35 11.56
N VAL A 200 -16.03 -0.62 11.91
CA VAL A 200 -16.08 0.83 12.14
C VAL A 200 -15.60 1.57 10.89
N PRO A 201 -16.47 2.33 10.21
CA PRO A 201 -16.08 3.17 9.09
C PRO A 201 -14.99 4.18 9.44
N TYR A 202 -14.09 4.42 8.51
CA TYR A 202 -13.20 5.58 8.58
C TYR A 202 -14.03 6.87 8.63
N SER A 203 -13.51 7.89 9.32
CA SER A 203 -14.09 9.23 9.22
C SER A 203 -13.96 9.77 7.79
N PRO A 204 -14.84 10.68 7.36
CA PRO A 204 -14.76 11.29 6.03
C PRO A 204 -13.39 11.88 5.70
N GLU A 205 -12.71 12.47 6.68
CA GLU A 205 -11.37 13.06 6.54
C GLU A 205 -10.32 11.98 6.28
N LYS A 206 -10.39 10.87 7.00
CA LYS A 206 -9.48 9.72 6.84
C LYS A 206 -9.66 9.01 5.49
N ILE A 207 -10.90 8.91 5.01
CA ILE A 207 -11.17 8.40 3.66
C ILE A 207 -10.51 9.31 2.62
N LYS A 208 -10.75 10.63 2.69
CA LYS A 208 -10.13 11.60 1.76
C LYS A 208 -8.61 11.54 1.80
N SER A 209 -8.02 11.51 2.99
CA SER A 209 -6.58 11.37 3.19
C SER A 209 -6.02 10.08 2.57
N THR A 210 -6.71 8.96 2.75
CA THR A 210 -6.30 7.68 2.16
C THR A 210 -6.45 7.70 0.63
N VAL A 211 -7.53 8.25 0.08
CA VAL A 211 -7.70 8.38 -1.38
C VAL A 211 -6.63 9.28 -2.01
N LEU A 212 -6.24 10.36 -1.32
CA LEU A 212 -5.09 11.18 -1.73
C LEU A 212 -3.82 10.35 -1.79
N ALA A 213 -3.52 9.58 -0.74
CA ALA A 213 -2.36 8.72 -0.71
C ALA A 213 -2.37 7.65 -1.81
N MET A 214 -3.54 7.12 -2.17
CA MET A 214 -3.73 6.14 -3.26
C MET A 214 -3.59 6.74 -4.66
N SER A 215 -3.84 8.04 -4.83
CA SER A 215 -4.06 8.64 -6.16
C SER A 215 -3.03 9.69 -6.55
N ALA A 216 -2.48 10.44 -5.60
CA ALA A 216 -1.57 11.55 -5.90
C ALA A 216 -0.25 11.07 -6.52
N ASP A 217 0.39 10.07 -5.93
CA ASP A 217 1.69 9.57 -6.41
C ASP A 217 1.60 8.94 -7.80
N PRO A 218 0.65 8.01 -8.10
CA PRO A 218 0.54 7.44 -9.44
C PRO A 218 0.35 8.51 -10.52
N ILE A 219 -0.45 9.55 -10.25
CA ILE A 219 -0.62 10.68 -11.16
C ILE A 219 0.68 11.47 -11.31
N ALA A 220 1.30 11.87 -10.19
CA ALA A 220 2.51 12.68 -10.18
C ALA A 220 3.69 12.01 -10.89
N TYR A 221 3.98 10.74 -10.57
CA TYR A 221 5.06 9.99 -11.19
C TYR A 221 4.80 9.70 -12.67
N SER A 222 3.55 9.41 -13.05
CA SER A 222 3.22 9.20 -14.46
C SER A 222 3.36 10.47 -15.29
N LEU A 223 2.94 11.63 -14.76
CA LEU A 223 3.15 12.92 -15.41
C LEU A 223 4.63 13.27 -15.54
N ALA A 224 5.41 13.05 -14.49
CA ALA A 224 6.86 13.22 -14.51
C ALA A 224 7.52 12.33 -15.56
N SER A 225 7.09 11.07 -15.69
CA SER A 225 7.57 10.15 -16.73
C SER A 225 7.27 10.66 -18.14
N LEU A 226 6.05 11.14 -18.38
CA LEU A 226 5.65 11.73 -19.67
C LEU A 226 6.45 12.99 -20.01
N ASP A 227 6.63 13.89 -19.05
CA ASP A 227 7.40 15.12 -19.27
C ASP A 227 8.90 14.85 -19.46
N LYS A 228 9.44 13.79 -18.84
CA LYS A 228 10.80 13.30 -19.13
C LYS A 228 10.92 12.78 -20.57
N GLN A 229 9.97 11.95 -21.03
CA GLN A 229 9.95 11.45 -22.41
C GLN A 229 9.84 12.58 -23.44
N ARG A 230 9.13 13.66 -23.10
CA ARG A 230 8.99 14.87 -23.93
C ARG A 230 10.19 15.82 -23.86
N GLY A 231 11.22 15.50 -23.07
CA GLY A 231 12.40 16.35 -22.89
C GLY A 231 12.14 17.66 -22.14
N LYS A 232 11.03 17.79 -21.42
CA LYS A 232 10.70 19.01 -20.65
C LYS A 232 11.45 19.09 -19.32
N ILE A 233 11.91 17.96 -18.81
CA ILE A 233 12.65 17.85 -17.55
C ILE A 233 13.86 16.93 -17.70
N THR A 234 14.85 17.15 -16.84
CA THR A 234 16.07 16.35 -16.74
C THR A 234 16.03 15.39 -15.56
N ASP A 235 16.89 14.37 -15.58
CA ASP A 235 17.03 13.44 -14.45
C ASP A 235 17.48 14.12 -13.17
N LYS A 236 18.34 15.14 -13.26
CA LYS A 236 18.77 15.93 -12.10
C LYS A 236 17.58 16.63 -11.43
N GLN A 237 16.65 17.18 -12.21
CA GLN A 237 15.44 17.81 -11.67
C GLN A 237 14.50 16.80 -11.00
N LEU A 238 14.41 15.57 -11.51
CA LEU A 238 13.60 14.51 -10.90
C LEU A 238 14.17 13.99 -9.57
N GLN A 239 15.47 14.13 -9.35
CA GLN A 239 16.12 13.77 -8.08
C GLN A 239 15.84 14.78 -6.96
N SER A 240 15.47 16.03 -7.31
CA SER A 240 15.07 17.04 -6.33
C SER A 240 13.64 16.81 -5.87
N LYS A 241 13.47 16.38 -4.62
CA LYS A 241 12.15 16.17 -4.00
C LYS A 241 11.33 17.47 -3.94
N PRO A 242 11.88 18.63 -3.57
CA PRO A 242 11.16 19.90 -3.60
C PRO A 242 10.63 20.25 -4.99
N PHE A 243 11.45 20.04 -6.04
CA PHE A 243 11.01 20.25 -7.43
C PHE A 243 9.86 19.31 -7.79
N PHE A 244 10.00 18.01 -7.51
CA PHE A 244 8.98 17.01 -7.78
C PHE A 244 7.67 17.33 -7.06
N THR A 245 7.73 17.67 -5.76
CA THR A 245 6.54 17.98 -4.97
C THR A 245 5.80 19.17 -5.53
N ARG A 246 6.49 20.30 -5.77
CA ARG A 246 5.86 21.53 -6.27
C ARG A 246 5.31 21.37 -7.68
N ARG A 247 6.02 20.65 -8.56
CA ARG A 247 5.69 20.56 -9.98
C ARG A 247 4.63 19.49 -10.27
N TYR A 248 4.63 18.38 -9.53
CA TYR A 248 3.81 17.21 -9.84
C TYR A 248 2.90 16.79 -8.68
N LEU A 249 3.42 16.66 -7.46
CA LEU A 249 2.65 16.12 -6.34
C LEU A 249 1.53 17.06 -5.86
N GLU A 250 1.82 18.34 -5.60
CA GLU A 250 0.81 19.30 -5.14
C GLU A 250 -0.30 19.55 -6.18
N PRO A 251 0.00 19.69 -7.50
CA PRO A 251 -1.05 19.70 -8.52
C PRO A 251 -1.87 18.40 -8.56
N ALA A 252 -1.24 17.23 -8.37
CA ALA A 252 -1.94 15.95 -8.32
C ALA A 252 -2.88 15.87 -7.10
N LYS A 253 -2.42 16.27 -5.90
CA LYS A 253 -3.27 16.38 -4.70
C LYS A 253 -4.47 17.31 -4.95
N THR A 254 -4.23 18.48 -5.55
CA THR A 254 -5.27 19.44 -5.90
C THR A 254 -6.30 18.85 -6.87
N LEU A 255 -5.84 18.11 -7.89
CA LEU A 255 -6.72 17.41 -8.82
C LEU A 255 -7.60 16.38 -8.12
N VAL A 256 -7.02 15.55 -7.24
CA VAL A 256 -7.76 14.54 -6.48
C VAL A 256 -8.83 15.19 -5.61
N HIS A 257 -8.49 16.30 -4.91
CA HIS A 257 -9.47 17.07 -4.16
C HIS A 257 -10.62 17.59 -5.02
N GLN A 258 -10.35 18.10 -6.22
CA GLN A 258 -11.39 18.56 -7.13
C GLN A 258 -12.32 17.42 -7.57
N VAL A 259 -11.77 16.25 -7.87
CA VAL A 259 -12.56 15.06 -8.25
C VAL A 259 -13.42 14.58 -7.08
N LEU A 260 -12.87 14.53 -5.87
CA LEU A 260 -13.63 14.22 -4.65
C LEU A 260 -14.71 15.28 -4.33
N ALA A 261 -14.53 16.52 -4.77
CA ALA A 261 -15.53 17.58 -4.67
C ALA A 261 -16.60 17.55 -5.77
N GLY A 262 -16.58 16.56 -6.67
CA GLY A 262 -17.60 16.36 -7.69
C GLY A 262 -17.19 16.78 -9.11
N LYS A 263 -15.92 17.14 -9.35
CA LYS A 263 -15.42 17.34 -10.73
C LYS A 263 -15.47 16.00 -11.49
N PRO A 264 -16.04 15.95 -12.70
CA PRO A 264 -16.18 14.70 -13.44
C PRO A 264 -14.80 14.13 -13.81
N ALA A 265 -14.60 12.85 -13.50
CA ALA A 265 -13.42 12.06 -13.88
C ALA A 265 -13.58 11.45 -15.28
N ASP A 266 -13.79 12.31 -16.27
CA ASP A 266 -14.06 11.91 -17.65
C ASP A 266 -12.78 11.83 -18.50
N GLU A 267 -12.95 11.40 -19.75
CA GLU A 267 -11.85 11.30 -20.71
C GLU A 267 -11.20 12.66 -20.99
N GLN A 268 -12.00 13.73 -21.04
CA GLN A 268 -11.51 15.08 -21.32
C GLN A 268 -10.55 15.55 -20.22
N LEU A 269 -10.85 15.23 -18.95
CA LEU A 269 -9.97 15.51 -17.84
C LEU A 269 -8.67 14.72 -17.95
N VAL A 270 -8.74 13.42 -18.26
CA VAL A 270 -7.55 12.57 -18.44
C VAL A 270 -6.64 13.13 -19.54
N CYS A 271 -7.19 13.41 -20.73
CA CYS A 271 -6.45 13.97 -21.85
C CYS A 271 -5.80 15.32 -21.50
N ARG A 272 -6.53 16.20 -20.81
CA ARG A 272 -6.02 17.50 -20.37
C ARG A 272 -4.85 17.35 -19.38
N ILE A 273 -4.96 16.45 -18.41
CA ILE A 273 -3.95 16.25 -17.38
C ILE A 273 -2.70 15.60 -17.97
N ALA A 274 -2.84 14.54 -18.77
CA ALA A 274 -1.72 13.89 -19.45
C ALA A 274 -1.12 14.75 -20.59
N GLY A 275 -1.84 15.76 -21.06
CA GLY A 275 -1.44 16.61 -22.20
C GLY A 275 -1.41 15.82 -23.50
N ILE A 276 -2.43 14.99 -23.73
CA ILE A 276 -2.58 14.12 -24.92
C ILE A 276 -3.97 14.34 -25.56
N THR A 277 -4.12 13.88 -26.79
CA THR A 277 -5.39 13.82 -27.52
C THR A 277 -6.18 12.55 -27.17
N SER A 278 -7.49 12.53 -27.45
CA SER A 278 -8.30 11.30 -27.32
C SER A 278 -7.78 10.18 -28.24
N GLN A 279 -7.21 10.51 -29.40
CA GLN A 279 -6.62 9.52 -30.30
C GLN A 279 -5.40 8.85 -29.68
N GLU A 280 -4.49 9.62 -29.06
CA GLU A 280 -3.31 9.08 -28.37
C GLU A 280 -3.70 8.21 -27.15
N LEU A 281 -4.81 8.54 -26.49
CA LEU A 281 -5.35 7.72 -25.40
C LEU A 281 -5.83 6.35 -25.92
N GLU A 282 -6.60 6.33 -27.02
CA GLU A 282 -7.02 5.08 -27.67
C GLU A 282 -5.82 4.26 -28.17
N GLU A 283 -4.81 4.91 -28.73
CA GLU A 283 -3.58 4.25 -29.14
C GLU A 283 -2.83 3.63 -27.95
N SER A 284 -2.82 4.31 -26.78
CA SER A 284 -2.24 3.79 -25.54
C SER A 284 -3.01 2.57 -25.01
N ARG A 285 -4.35 2.59 -25.05
CA ARG A 285 -5.20 1.44 -24.72
C ARG A 285 -4.92 0.26 -25.65
N ALA A 286 -4.78 0.51 -26.95
CA ALA A 286 -4.47 -0.51 -27.95
C ALA A 286 -3.06 -1.12 -27.74
N ALA A 287 -2.06 -0.30 -27.39
CA ALA A 287 -0.68 -0.75 -27.19
C ALA A 287 -0.49 -1.73 -26.03
N LEU A 288 -1.34 -1.65 -25.00
CA LEU A 288 -1.27 -2.48 -23.79
C LEU A 288 -2.41 -3.49 -23.65
N SER A 289 -3.33 -3.53 -24.62
CA SER A 289 -4.39 -4.53 -24.63
C SER A 289 -3.81 -5.96 -24.71
N PRO A 290 -4.24 -6.89 -23.83
CA PRO A 290 -3.77 -8.26 -23.88
C PRO A 290 -4.16 -8.89 -25.23
N VAL A 291 -3.25 -9.67 -25.80
CA VAL A 291 -3.53 -10.43 -27.03
C VAL A 291 -4.69 -11.38 -26.72
N LYS A 292 -5.86 -11.15 -27.34
CA LYS A 292 -6.92 -12.16 -27.35
C LYS A 292 -6.34 -13.42 -27.98
N ARG A 293 -6.01 -14.44 -27.16
CA ARG A 293 -5.73 -15.79 -27.66
C ARG A 293 -7.02 -16.26 -28.32
N GLY A 294 -7.08 -16.17 -29.65
CA GLY A 294 -8.17 -16.76 -30.42
C GLY A 294 -8.25 -18.24 -30.11
N MET A 295 -9.45 -18.74 -29.84
CA MET A 295 -9.71 -20.18 -29.81
C MET A 295 -9.21 -20.79 -31.14
N PRO A 296 -8.46 -21.91 -31.11
CA PRO A 296 -7.99 -22.54 -32.33
C PRO A 296 -9.20 -23.07 -33.12
N GLY A 297 -9.55 -22.43 -34.25
CA GLY A 297 -10.65 -22.94 -35.07
C GLY A 297 -11.26 -22.03 -36.13
N ARG A 298 -10.94 -20.72 -36.20
CA ARG A 298 -11.42 -19.87 -37.30
C ARG A 298 -10.29 -19.09 -37.94
N ALA A 299 -9.94 -19.48 -39.16
CA ALA A 299 -9.16 -18.68 -40.09
C ALA A 299 -10.00 -17.48 -40.52
N GLN A 300 -9.86 -16.36 -39.82
CA GLN A 300 -10.30 -15.05 -40.30
C GLN A 300 -9.18 -14.05 -39.98
N HIS A 301 -8.78 -13.30 -41.01
CA HIS A 301 -7.82 -12.20 -41.05
C HIS A 301 -7.05 -11.94 -39.74
N LYS A 302 -5.75 -12.27 -39.71
CA LYS A 302 -4.83 -11.70 -38.72
C LYS A 302 -4.84 -10.18 -38.92
N PRO A 303 -5.37 -9.35 -37.99
CA PRO A 303 -5.16 -7.93 -38.08
C PRO A 303 -3.65 -7.66 -38.06
N GLU A 304 -3.18 -6.79 -38.95
CA GLU A 304 -1.78 -6.37 -38.98
C GLU A 304 -1.38 -5.88 -37.59
N LYS A 305 -0.35 -6.53 -37.06
CA LYS A 305 0.13 -6.32 -35.70
C LYS A 305 0.95 -5.03 -35.70
N LYS A 306 0.40 -3.94 -35.17
CA LYS A 306 1.23 -2.75 -34.88
C LYS A 306 2.23 -3.16 -33.80
N GLU A 307 3.50 -3.32 -34.17
CA GLU A 307 4.57 -3.56 -33.20
C GLU A 307 4.93 -2.24 -32.52
N TYR A 308 4.75 -2.19 -31.20
CA TYR A 308 5.08 -1.04 -30.39
C TYR A 308 6.48 -1.18 -29.79
N THR A 309 7.27 -0.11 -29.89
CA THR A 309 8.59 -0.02 -29.27
C THR A 309 8.50 -0.04 -27.74
N LYS A 310 9.64 -0.26 -27.07
CA LYS A 310 9.70 -0.23 -25.60
C LYS A 310 9.25 1.14 -25.05
N GLU A 311 9.70 2.22 -25.66
CA GLU A 311 9.34 3.60 -25.30
C GLU A 311 7.83 3.86 -25.47
N GLN A 312 7.23 3.39 -26.57
CA GLN A 312 5.79 3.51 -26.79
C GLN A 312 4.98 2.75 -25.74
N LYS A 313 5.46 1.59 -25.28
CA LYS A 313 4.83 0.84 -24.19
C LYS A 313 4.97 1.53 -22.85
N GLU A 314 6.12 2.14 -22.56
CA GLU A 314 6.33 2.93 -21.34
C GLU A 314 5.46 4.19 -21.32
N HIS A 315 5.36 4.89 -22.45
CA HIS A 315 4.44 6.01 -22.65
C HIS A 315 2.98 5.59 -22.40
N ALA A 316 2.53 4.52 -23.06
CA ALA A 316 1.18 4.00 -22.88
C ALA A 316 0.90 3.61 -21.43
N ARG A 317 1.89 3.05 -20.71
CA ARG A 317 1.72 2.70 -19.28
C ARG A 317 1.48 3.93 -18.42
N ALA A 318 2.27 4.99 -18.61
CA ALA A 318 2.09 6.23 -17.87
C ALA A 318 0.73 6.89 -18.17
N VAL A 319 0.30 6.90 -19.43
CA VAL A 319 -1.02 7.41 -19.83
C VAL A 319 -2.16 6.60 -19.19
N LEU A 320 -2.11 5.26 -19.30
CA LEU A 320 -3.15 4.41 -18.75
C LEU A 320 -3.17 4.42 -17.22
N GLU A 321 -2.03 4.67 -16.56
CA GLU A 321 -1.96 4.81 -15.11
C GLU A 321 -2.64 6.10 -14.64
N ILE A 322 -2.46 7.22 -15.36
CA ILE A 322 -3.19 8.47 -15.13
C ILE A 322 -4.69 8.24 -15.34
N GLU A 323 -5.08 7.62 -16.45
CA GLU A 323 -6.47 7.30 -16.76
C GLU A 323 -7.10 6.45 -15.65
N ARG A 324 -6.45 5.32 -15.32
CA ARG A 324 -6.91 4.38 -14.30
C ARG A 324 -7.08 5.09 -12.97
N THR A 325 -6.12 5.90 -12.57
CA THR A 325 -6.15 6.57 -11.28
C THR A 325 -7.29 7.59 -11.23
N ILE A 326 -7.34 8.53 -12.18
CA ILE A 326 -8.37 9.58 -12.22
C ILE A 326 -9.79 8.98 -12.23
N ARG A 327 -10.04 8.00 -13.11
CA ARG A 327 -11.37 7.38 -13.25
C ARG A 327 -11.82 6.61 -12.02
N ASN A 328 -10.90 6.14 -11.17
CA ASN A 328 -11.24 5.35 -10.00
C ASN A 328 -11.22 6.13 -8.67
N ILE A 329 -10.91 7.43 -8.65
CA ILE A 329 -10.86 8.24 -7.39
C ILE A 329 -12.16 8.10 -6.58
N THR A 330 -13.32 8.34 -7.19
CA THR A 330 -14.63 8.22 -6.51
C THR A 330 -14.94 6.78 -6.12
N ARG A 331 -14.51 5.81 -6.93
CA ARG A 331 -14.67 4.39 -6.61
C ARG A 331 -13.81 3.99 -5.41
N TYR A 332 -12.59 4.51 -5.29
CA TYR A 332 -11.72 4.28 -4.13
C TYR A 332 -12.34 4.84 -2.85
N GLU A 333 -12.91 6.05 -2.92
CA GLU A 333 -13.65 6.64 -1.81
C GLU A 333 -14.81 5.74 -1.36
N GLN A 334 -15.63 5.30 -2.31
CA GLN A 334 -16.76 4.41 -2.04
C GLN A 334 -16.31 3.05 -1.48
N ALA A 335 -15.28 2.45 -2.09
CA ALA A 335 -14.76 1.16 -1.66
C ALA A 335 -14.22 1.19 -0.23
N LEU A 336 -13.50 2.25 0.16
CA LEU A 336 -13.04 2.43 1.54
C LEU A 336 -14.21 2.64 2.51
N ARG A 337 -15.25 3.36 2.09
CA ARG A 337 -16.44 3.63 2.90
C ARG A 337 -17.26 2.36 3.18
N GLU A 338 -17.43 1.53 2.16
CA GLU A 338 -18.27 0.32 2.22
C GLU A 338 -17.54 -0.89 2.81
N SER A 339 -16.21 -0.91 2.74
CA SER A 339 -15.35 -2.01 3.18
C SER A 339 -15.70 -2.56 4.57
N PRO A 340 -15.84 -1.77 5.64
CA PRO A 340 -16.12 -2.33 6.97
C PRO A 340 -17.45 -3.09 7.07
N GLU A 341 -18.48 -2.65 6.35
CA GLU A 341 -19.76 -3.37 6.32
C GLU A 341 -19.67 -4.64 5.45
N LEU A 342 -18.97 -4.55 4.32
CA LEU A 342 -18.71 -5.69 3.43
C LEU A 342 -17.85 -6.77 4.10
N GLU A 343 -16.88 -6.38 4.93
CA GLU A 343 -16.08 -7.29 5.76
C GLU A 343 -16.97 -8.13 6.69
N PHE A 344 -17.89 -7.47 7.41
CA PHE A 344 -18.79 -8.16 8.32
C PHE A 344 -19.77 -9.07 7.55
N LYS A 345 -20.35 -8.57 6.45
CA LYS A 345 -21.21 -9.37 5.57
C LYS A 345 -20.49 -10.60 5.03
N ALA A 346 -19.24 -10.44 4.61
CA ALA A 346 -18.42 -11.53 4.11
C ALA A 346 -18.11 -12.57 5.21
N LEU A 347 -17.83 -12.12 6.43
CA LEU A 347 -17.64 -13.01 7.57
C LEU A 347 -18.90 -13.84 7.86
N ILE A 348 -20.08 -13.20 7.93
CA ILE A 348 -21.34 -13.92 8.17
C ILE A 348 -21.69 -14.88 7.01
N ASN A 349 -21.46 -14.45 5.77
CA ASN A 349 -21.61 -15.30 4.59
C ASN A 349 -20.69 -16.53 4.66
N ALA A 350 -19.43 -16.33 5.02
CA ALA A 350 -18.45 -17.40 5.18
C ALA A 350 -18.86 -18.40 6.29
N LEU A 351 -19.31 -17.90 7.44
CA LEU A 351 -19.84 -18.73 8.54
C LEU A 351 -21.08 -19.54 8.13
N SER A 352 -21.82 -19.07 7.13
CA SER A 352 -22.98 -19.79 6.57
C SER A 352 -22.61 -20.76 5.45
N GLY A 353 -21.31 -21.01 5.22
CA GLY A 353 -20.81 -21.86 4.12
C GLY A 353 -20.87 -21.20 2.74
N GLY A 354 -21.06 -19.88 2.69
CA GLY A 354 -21.14 -19.12 1.45
C GLY A 354 -19.79 -18.91 0.77
N TYR A 355 -19.82 -18.61 -0.52
CA TYR A 355 -18.63 -18.33 -1.31
C TYR A 355 -18.02 -16.96 -0.96
N THR A 356 -16.74 -16.92 -0.62
CA THR A 356 -15.98 -15.68 -0.41
C THR A 356 -15.14 -15.38 -1.64
N ALA A 357 -15.51 -14.30 -2.36
CA ALA A 357 -14.88 -13.95 -3.62
C ALA A 357 -13.39 -13.61 -3.46
N PRO A 358 -12.51 -14.02 -4.41
CA PRO A 358 -11.10 -13.76 -4.33
C PRO A 358 -10.76 -12.28 -4.59
N SER A 359 -9.67 -11.78 -4.01
CA SER A 359 -9.13 -10.45 -4.30
C SER A 359 -7.62 -10.45 -4.20
N SER A 360 -6.95 -9.57 -4.95
CA SER A 360 -5.56 -9.27 -4.65
C SER A 360 -5.50 -8.59 -3.27
N GLY A 361 -4.44 -8.88 -2.54
CA GLY A 361 -4.11 -8.14 -1.32
C GLY A 361 -3.07 -7.06 -1.58
N GLY A 362 -2.60 -6.44 -0.52
CA GLY A 362 -1.68 -5.30 -0.52
C GLY A 362 -2.34 -4.12 0.17
N ASP A 363 -1.53 -3.26 0.75
CA ASP A 363 -2.02 -1.99 1.28
C ASP A 363 -2.75 -1.19 0.18
N ALA A 364 -3.83 -0.51 0.53
CA ALA A 364 -4.68 0.21 -0.42
C ALA A 364 -3.92 1.26 -1.25
N VAL A 365 -2.86 1.86 -0.70
CA VAL A 365 -1.99 2.82 -1.40
C VAL A 365 -1.15 2.12 -2.47
N ALA A 366 -0.57 0.96 -2.15
CA ALA A 366 0.27 0.21 -3.06
C ALA A 366 -0.53 -0.59 -4.10
N ASN A 367 -1.69 -1.11 -3.70
CA ASN A 367 -2.62 -1.82 -4.56
C ASN A 367 -4.07 -1.38 -4.30
N PRO A 368 -4.53 -0.31 -4.98
CA PRO A 368 -5.92 0.16 -4.90
C PRO A 368 -6.97 -0.88 -5.31
N SER A 369 -6.58 -1.96 -6.01
CA SER A 369 -7.52 -3.02 -6.40
C SER A 369 -7.85 -3.96 -5.24
N ALA A 370 -7.15 -3.86 -4.10
CA ALA A 370 -7.41 -4.65 -2.90
C ALA A 370 -8.69 -4.21 -2.15
N VAL A 371 -9.23 -3.03 -2.47
CA VAL A 371 -10.50 -2.54 -1.93
C VAL A 371 -11.64 -2.68 -2.98
N PRO A 372 -12.88 -2.97 -2.56
CA PRO A 372 -13.31 -3.18 -1.18
C PRO A 372 -12.82 -4.50 -0.58
N THR A 373 -12.69 -4.51 0.74
CA THR A 373 -12.28 -5.68 1.55
C THR A 373 -13.45 -6.62 1.84
N GLY A 374 -13.24 -7.64 2.68
CA GLY A 374 -14.17 -8.75 2.88
C GLY A 374 -13.99 -9.87 1.86
N ARG A 375 -12.75 -10.07 1.38
CA ARG A 375 -12.45 -10.98 0.26
C ARG A 375 -11.36 -11.97 0.60
N ASN A 376 -11.30 -13.05 -0.18
CA ASN A 376 -10.33 -14.13 -0.01
C ASN A 376 -9.05 -13.82 -0.78
N LEU A 377 -7.99 -13.43 -0.07
CA LEU A 377 -6.73 -12.96 -0.67
C LEU A 377 -6.09 -14.01 -1.61
N TYR A 378 -5.40 -13.57 -2.67
CA TYR A 378 -4.56 -14.40 -3.54
C TYR A 378 -3.24 -13.73 -3.93
#